data_AF-A0A1A9N4W6-F1
#
_entry.id   AF-A0A1A9N4W6-F1
#
_cell.length_a   1.000
_cell.length_b   1.000
_cell.length_c   1.000
_cell.angle_alpha   90.00
_cell.angle_beta   90.00
_cell.angle_gamma   90.00
#
_symmetry.space_group_name_H-M   'P 1'
#
loop_
_entity.id
_entity.type
_entity.pdbx_description
1 polymer ?
#
loop_
_entity_poly.entity_id
_entity_poly.type
_entity_poly.pdbx_seq_one_letter_code
_entity_poly.pdbx_strand_id
1 'polypeptide(L)' 'MLVHIFRGPGRVFGFTADAAAANLPAKFSPWVPFKSVELNRDEPTPGVDPAACLDDIEKHGFHITDAHVRITDTVV' A
#
# COMPACT_ATOMS: atom_id res chain seq x y z
N MET A 1 -11.85 -2.75 -4.87
CA MET A 1 -11.66 -1.70 -3.85
C MET A 1 -10.70 -0.66 -4.40
N LEU A 2 -11.09 0.62 -4.35
CA LEU A 2 -10.20 1.72 -4.72
C LEU A 2 -9.06 1.83 -3.69
N VAL A 3 -7.83 1.70 -4.17
CA VAL A 3 -6.60 1.79 -3.37
C VAL A 3 -5.73 2.92 -3.90
N HIS A 4 -5.29 3.78 -2.99
CA HIS A 4 -4.38 4.88 -3.23
C HIS A 4 -2.95 4.46 -2.91
N ILE A 5 -2.06 4.69 -3.87
CA ILE A 5 -0.65 4.31 -3.81
C ILE A 5 0.19 5.55 -3.63
N PHE A 6 1.07 5.51 -2.62
CA PHE A 6 2.01 6.56 -2.27
C PHE A 6 3.44 6.02 -2.32
N ARG A 7 4.38 6.88 -2.69
CA ARG A 7 5.82 6.62 -2.66
C ARG A 7 6.40 7.15 -1.36
N GLY A 8 7.12 6.32 -0.64
CA GLY A 8 8.00 6.72 0.45
C GLY A 8 9.45 6.85 -0.02
N PRO A 9 10.39 7.10 0.90
CA PRO A 9 11.82 7.08 0.62
C PRO A 9 12.28 5.76 -0.02
N GLY A 10 13.26 5.86 -0.92
CA GLY A 10 13.85 4.69 -1.58
C GLY A 10 12.87 3.99 -2.53
N ARG A 11 12.58 2.71 -2.27
CA ARG A 11 11.67 1.87 -3.06
C ARG A 11 10.44 1.44 -2.26
N VAL A 12 10.09 2.21 -1.23
CA VAL A 12 8.94 1.94 -0.38
C VAL A 12 7.66 2.46 -1.04
N PHE A 13 6.65 1.61 -1.09
CA PHE A 13 5.30 1.97 -1.54
C PHE A 13 4.29 1.69 -0.43
N GLY A 14 3.44 2.66 -0.16
CA GLY A 14 2.31 2.53 0.73
C GLY A 14 1.00 2.47 -0.06
N PHE A 15 0.12 1.56 0.35
CA PHE A 15 -1.18 1.31 -0.25
C PHE A 15 -2.23 1.47 0.83
N THR A 16 -3.26 2.26 0.58
CA THR A 16 -4.31 2.53 1.57
C THR A 16 -5.62 2.89 0.88
N ALA A 17 -6.75 2.66 1.55
CA ALA A 17 -8.06 3.17 1.11
C ALA A 17 -8.24 4.68 1.46
N ASP A 18 -7.37 5.25 2.29
CA ASP A 18 -7.40 6.67 2.65
C ASP A 18 -6.69 7.53 1.59
N ALA A 19 -7.46 8.37 0.90
CA ALA A 19 -6.94 9.29 -0.12
C ALA A 19 -5.94 10.34 0.43
N ALA A 20 -5.94 10.59 1.73
CA ALA A 20 -4.99 11.49 2.38
C ALA A 20 -3.73 10.78 2.91
N ALA A 21 -3.68 9.44 2.84
CA ALA A 21 -2.62 8.63 3.45
C ALA A 21 -2.37 8.92 4.94
N ALA A 22 -3.37 9.38 5.69
CA ALA A 22 -3.19 9.76 7.09
C ALA A 22 -2.89 8.55 7.98
N ASN A 23 -3.23 7.34 7.52
CA ASN A 23 -2.97 6.09 8.21
C ASN A 23 -1.66 5.41 7.82
N LEU A 24 -0.86 5.96 6.91
CA LEU A 24 0.43 5.36 6.55
C LEU A 24 1.51 5.64 7.62
N PRO A 25 2.43 4.68 7.89
CA PRO A 25 3.46 4.84 8.91
C PRO A 25 4.36 6.07 8.68
N ALA A 26 4.53 6.90 9.71
CA ALA A 26 5.35 8.12 9.64
C ALA A 26 6.84 7.86 9.37
N LYS A 27 7.34 6.64 9.65
CA LYS A 27 8.75 6.27 9.43
C LYS A 27 9.19 6.29 7.96
N PHE A 28 8.22 6.21 7.04
CA PHE A 28 8.46 6.33 5.60
C PHE A 28 7.88 7.62 5.02
N SER A 29 7.61 8.61 5.88
CA SER A 29 7.31 9.97 5.45
C SER A 29 8.59 10.62 4.88
N PRO A 30 8.49 11.53 3.89
CA PRO A 30 7.27 12.03 3.26
C PRO A 30 6.65 11.04 2.27
N TRP A 31 5.34 10.83 2.40
CA TRP A 31 4.54 10.09 1.43
C TRP A 31 4.15 11.01 0.27
N VAL A 32 4.46 10.59 -0.95
CA VAL A 32 4.14 11.33 -2.18
C VAL A 32 3.06 10.56 -2.95
N PRO A 33 1.92 11.17 -3.29
CA PRO A 33 0.90 10.53 -4.11
C PRO A 33 1.49 10.01 -5.42
N PHE A 34 1.17 8.77 -5.78
CA PHE A 34 1.66 8.17 -7.03
C PHE A 34 0.52 7.87 -8.01
N LYS A 35 -0.40 6.98 -7.64
CA LYS A 35 -1.58 6.64 -8.45
C LYS A 35 -2.67 6.04 -7.59
N SER A 36 -3.88 5.94 -8.14
CA SER A 36 -4.97 5.15 -7.55
C SER A 36 -5.33 4.01 -8.51
N VAL A 37 -5.71 2.87 -7.97
CA VAL A 37 -6.09 1.68 -8.74
C VAL A 37 -7.25 0.97 -8.07
N GLU A 38 -8.18 0.47 -8.86
CA GLU A 38 -9.21 -0.44 -8.37
C GLU A 38 -8.59 -1.84 -8.28
N LEU A 39 -8.43 -2.37 -7.08
CA LEU A 39 -7.93 -3.73 -6.87
C LEU A 39 -9.10 -4.71 -6.73
N ASN A 40 -8.99 -5.83 -7.44
CA ASN A 40 -9.86 -6.99 -7.29
C ASN A 40 -9.00 -8.21 -6.94
N ARG A 41 -9.47 -9.06 -6.01
CA ARG A 41 -8.77 -10.29 -5.60
C ARG A 41 -8.59 -11.27 -6.77
N ASP A 42 -9.55 -11.29 -7.69
CA ASP A 42 -9.57 -12.24 -8.81
C ASP A 42 -8.81 -11.73 -10.06
N GLU A 43 -8.36 -10.48 -10.06
CA GLU A 43 -7.70 -9.86 -11.21
C GLU A 43 -6.22 -9.56 -10.92
N PRO A 44 -5.28 -10.13 -11.69
CA PRO A 44 -3.87 -9.88 -11.48
C PRO A 44 -3.52 -8.42 -11.77
N THR A 45 -2.89 -7.75 -10.80
CA THR A 45 -2.40 -6.37 -10.96
C THR A 45 -0.87 -6.37 -11.04
N PRO A 46 -0.25 -5.86 -12.10
CA PRO A 46 1.21 -5.84 -12.21
C PRO A 46 1.89 -5.10 -11.05
N GLY A 47 2.81 -5.78 -10.36
CA GLY A 47 3.66 -5.21 -9.31
C GLY A 47 3.06 -5.20 -7.91
N VAL A 48 1.86 -5.75 -7.70
CA VAL A 48 1.26 -5.93 -6.38
C VAL A 48 0.48 -7.24 -6.35
N ASP A 49 0.54 -7.97 -5.24
CA ASP A 49 -0.38 -9.07 -4.98
C ASP A 49 -1.71 -8.48 -4.46
N PRO A 50 -2.81 -8.52 -5.24
CA PRO A 50 -4.07 -7.90 -4.84
C PRO A 50 -4.67 -8.56 -3.60
N ALA A 51 -4.55 -9.88 -3.43
CA ALA A 51 -5.11 -10.58 -2.29
C ALA A 51 -4.38 -10.15 -1.01
N ALA A 52 -3.05 -10.20 -1.00
CA ALA A 52 -2.25 -9.80 0.15
C ALA A 52 -2.40 -8.31 0.48
N CYS A 53 -2.51 -7.44 -0.53
CA CYS A 53 -2.72 -6.02 -0.34
C CYS A 53 -4.08 -5.73 0.31
N LEU A 54 -5.15 -6.36 -0.19
CA LEU A 54 -6.50 -6.19 0.35
C LEU A 54 -6.64 -6.75 1.76
N ASP A 55 -6.05 -7.91 2.05
CA ASP A 55 -6.05 -8.51 3.40
C ASP A 55 -5.30 -7.62 4.41
N ASP A 56 -4.16 -7.05 4.00
CA ASP A 56 -3.41 -6.11 4.84
C ASP A 56 -4.16 -4.81 5.09
N ILE A 57 -4.81 -4.25 4.07
CA ILE A 57 -5.63 -3.04 4.25
C ILE A 57 -6.82 -3.33 5.17
N GLU A 58 -7.46 -4.49 5.06
CA GLU A 58 -8.57 -4.88 5.94
C GLU A 58 -8.11 -5.05 7.40
N LYS A 59 -6.93 -5.64 7.61
CA LYS A 59 -6.40 -5.94 8.94
C LYS A 59 -5.69 -4.76 9.62
N HIS A 60 -4.94 -3.97 8.86
CA HIS A 60 -4.03 -2.93 9.37
C HIS A 60 -4.41 -1.52 8.90
N GLY A 61 -5.32 -1.39 7.95
CA GLY A 61 -5.69 -0.13 7.29
C GLY A 61 -4.78 0.22 6.10
N PHE A 62 -3.63 -0.41 5.96
CA PHE A 62 -2.67 -0.16 4.89
C PHE A 62 -1.86 -1.42 4.53
N HIS A 63 -1.21 -1.38 3.38
CA HIS A 63 -0.22 -2.37 2.94
C HIS A 63 1.07 -1.65 2.55
N ILE A 64 2.24 -2.17 2.96
CA ILE A 64 3.55 -1.58 2.62
C ILE A 64 4.41 -2.60 1.89
N THR A 65 5.06 -2.15 0.82
CA THR A 65 6.15 -2.89 0.18
C THR A 65 7.44 -2.09 0.16
N ASP A 66 8.59 -2.78 0.14
CA ASP A 66 9.89 -2.23 -0.21
C ASP A 66 10.46 -3.03 -1.38
N ALA A 67 10.71 -2.37 -2.51
CA ALA A 67 11.14 -3.02 -3.75
C ALA A 67 10.23 -4.20 -4.17
N HIS A 68 8.91 -4.04 -4.01
CA HIS A 68 7.86 -5.05 -4.22
C HIS A 68 7.85 -6.24 -3.25
N VAL A 69 8.69 -6.22 -2.20
CA VAL A 69 8.62 -7.18 -1.10
C VAL A 69 7.65 -6.66 -0.05
N ARG A 70 6.65 -7.47 0.32
CA ARG A 70 5.70 -7.14 1.39
C ARG A 70 6.42 -7.02 2.74
N ILE A 71 6.27 -5.87 3.40
CA ILE A 71 6.86 -5.59 4.71
C ILE A 71 5.83 -5.13 5.77
N THR A 72 4.53 -5.18 5.47
CA THR A 72 3.45 -4.67 6.35
C THR A 72 3.56 -5.14 7.81
N ASP A 73 3.80 -6.43 8.07
CA ASP A 73 3.89 -6.94 9.45
C ASP A 73 5.12 -6.41 10.22
N THR A 74 6.13 -5.85 9.55
CA THR A 74 7.31 -5.27 10.20
C THR A 74 7.12 -3.82 10.64
N VAL A 75 5.94 -3.26 10.35
CA VAL A 75 5.66 -1.83 10.54
C VAL A 75 4.42 -1.55 11.38
N VAL A 76 3.78 -2.62 11.88
CA VAL A 76 2.64 -2.64 12.80
C VAL A 76 3.13 -2.73 14.23
#